data_AF-Q5VLI1-F1
#
_entry.id   AF-Q5VLI1-F1
#
_cell.length_a   1.000
_cell.length_b   1.000
_cell.length_c   1.000
_cell.angle_alpha   90.00
_cell.angle_beta   90.00
_cell.angle_gamma   90.00
#
_symmetry.space_group_name_H-M   'P 1'
#
loop_
_entity.id
_entity.type
_entity.pdbx_description
1 polymer ?
#
loop_
_entity_poly.entity_id
_entity_poly.type
_entity_poly.pdbx_seq_one_letter_code
_entity_poly.pdbx_strand_id
1 'polypeptide(L)'
;MVEERFNTLRFLDQPYEVRKLVYYHLDGQYTNANPPALDALYHGAIEIPNVRDYGGSKKVKKYYRQLVKKLYPLFEQYLQNFQYSPAMIESWLEYSLWLRYDAIVLDSLRLNHLYDGELVGPLDWIEIDGDLRLAVINKLYMLQVWYSYGEYKRWVIRNNITDYGDMELGYLRLNLEMQRDGQIPNIIQKLRKKEQLNLISEINFTTNIDTVTNGNANGHVKRGTNLKRARSDSPDVYLEDPMVKERYQIPNDPALTETIVNLEEMKQVSSLSVRGKNLYESLINVHGARDNPGRTISYISRRRVMRIAMNQVLNPSETGLADLTKWVNLRVISINDCGFIDLNKLILPSKAISLSLSNIRELRWWEFEMDSAIQAQFQQNKLLPYRPLFDLCEAGIHYTLDKKSISLVELKKFQTTIWKKLQALNWIKINNVAMISNKFIVIPKTLYESKRTVIFSTTVHSNIVVI
;
A
#
# COMPACT_ATOMS: atom_id res chain seq x y z
N MET A 1 44.07 -3.99 11.36
CA MET A 1 42.96 -3.00 11.35
C MET A 1 42.04 -3.38 12.49
N VAL A 2 41.88 -2.51 13.49
CA VAL A 2 40.87 -2.74 14.54
C VAL A 2 39.54 -2.36 13.90
N GLU A 3 38.68 -3.35 13.63
CA GLU A 3 37.29 -3.06 13.32
C GLU A 3 36.69 -2.34 14.53
N GLU A 4 36.41 -1.04 14.40
CA GLU A 4 35.61 -0.32 15.37
C GLU A 4 34.24 -1.01 15.43
N ARG A 5 33.99 -1.73 16.52
CA ARG A 5 32.69 -2.34 16.76
C ARG A 5 31.66 -1.24 17.01
N PHE A 6 30.47 -1.42 16.45
CA PHE A 6 29.35 -0.51 16.68
C PHE A 6 29.09 -0.33 18.18
N ASN A 7 29.04 0.92 18.65
CA ASN A 7 28.81 1.25 20.05
C ASN A 7 27.36 1.70 20.26
N THR A 8 26.55 0.77 20.77
CA THR A 8 25.12 0.96 21.05
C THR A 8 24.84 2.16 21.97
N LEU A 9 25.61 2.33 23.05
CA LEU A 9 25.38 3.42 24.00
C LEU A 9 25.63 4.78 23.35
N ARG A 10 26.77 4.93 22.65
CA ARG A 10 27.12 6.17 21.95
C ARG A 10 26.08 6.56 20.89
N PHE A 11 25.48 5.58 20.24
CA PHE A 11 24.40 5.82 19.27
C PHE A 11 23.09 6.21 19.96
N LEU A 12 22.70 5.53 21.04
CA LEU A 12 21.49 5.86 21.81
C LEU A 12 21.57 7.23 22.51
N ASP A 13 22.79 7.70 22.82
CA ASP A 13 23.06 9.04 23.33
C ASP A 13 22.85 10.15 22.28
N GLN A 14 22.70 9.80 20.99
CA GLN A 14 22.40 10.80 19.96
C GLN A 14 20.95 11.33 20.06
N PRO A 15 20.69 12.58 19.61
CA PRO A 15 19.34 13.14 19.56
C PRO A 15 18.37 12.28 18.75
N TYR A 16 17.08 12.35 19.10
CA TYR A 16 16.05 11.53 18.46
C TYR A 16 15.88 11.84 16.98
N GLU A 17 16.19 13.06 16.52
CA GLU A 17 16.13 13.45 15.11
C GLU A 17 17.15 12.68 14.26
N VAL A 18 18.36 12.49 14.79
CA VAL A 18 19.41 11.72 14.11
C VAL A 18 19.00 10.25 14.06
N ARG A 19 18.58 9.68 15.20
CA ARG A 19 18.15 8.28 15.28
C ARG A 19 16.94 8.00 14.39
N LYS A 20 15.99 8.94 14.32
CA LYS A 20 14.84 8.88 13.40
C LYS A 20 15.30 8.75 11.96
N LEU A 21 16.22 9.59 11.49
CA LEU A 21 16.71 9.51 10.10
C LEU A 21 17.43 8.19 9.83
N VAL A 22 18.23 7.70 10.79
CA VAL A 22 18.90 6.40 10.66
C VAL A 22 17.89 5.28 10.53
N TYR A 23 16.89 5.21 11.40
CA TYR A 23 15.87 4.16 11.34
C TYR A 23 14.95 4.27 10.13
N TYR A 24 14.69 5.49 9.65
CA TYR A 24 13.95 5.71 8.41
C TYR A 24 14.67 5.06 7.22
N HIS A 25 16.00 5.20 7.16
CA HIS A 25 16.81 4.57 6.12
C HIS A 25 17.07 3.08 6.36
N LEU A 26 16.99 2.62 7.60
CA LEU A 26 17.08 1.19 7.94
C LEU A 26 15.82 0.42 7.50
N ASP A 27 14.67 1.09 7.41
CA ASP A 27 13.45 0.57 6.79
C ASP A 27 12.98 -0.78 7.38
N GLY A 28 13.14 -0.92 8.69
CA GLY A 28 12.78 -2.12 9.44
C GLY A 28 13.68 -3.34 9.20
N GLN A 29 14.79 -3.23 8.45
CA GLN A 29 15.75 -4.30 8.26
C GLN A 29 16.77 -4.32 9.40
N TYR A 30 16.55 -5.17 10.41
CA TYR A 30 17.41 -5.23 11.61
C TYR A 30 18.48 -6.32 11.56
N THR A 31 18.43 -7.19 10.55
CA THR A 31 19.38 -8.30 10.39
C THR A 31 20.21 -8.14 9.13
N ASN A 32 21.41 -8.72 9.14
CA ASN A 32 22.20 -8.91 7.91
C ASN A 32 21.80 -10.18 7.16
N ALA A 33 20.88 -10.98 7.70
CA ALA A 33 20.34 -12.19 7.08
C ALA A 33 19.20 -11.86 6.11
N ASN A 34 19.34 -10.83 5.28
CA ASN A 34 18.32 -10.41 4.35
C ASN A 34 18.41 -11.19 3.03
N PRO A 35 17.26 -11.51 2.41
CA PRO A 35 17.27 -12.06 1.06
C PRO A 35 17.85 -11.03 0.09
N PRO A 36 18.50 -11.47 -1.00
CA PRO A 36 18.94 -10.55 -2.05
C PRO A 36 17.75 -9.73 -2.56
N ALA A 37 18.02 -8.48 -2.97
CA ALA A 37 16.99 -7.67 -3.60
C ALA A 37 16.44 -8.40 -4.84
N LEU A 38 15.14 -8.26 -5.11
CA LEU A 38 14.48 -8.98 -6.21
C LEU A 38 15.14 -8.70 -7.56
N ASP A 39 15.58 -7.45 -7.78
CA ASP A 39 16.33 -7.02 -8.97
C ASP A 39 17.65 -7.80 -9.15
N ALA A 40 18.37 -8.01 -8.04
CA ALA A 40 19.59 -8.81 -8.03
C ALA A 40 19.31 -10.30 -8.30
N LEU A 41 18.14 -10.82 -7.94
CA LEU A 41 17.75 -12.19 -8.28
C LEU A 41 17.42 -12.36 -9.78
N TYR A 42 16.82 -11.34 -10.41
CA TYR A 42 16.48 -11.38 -11.83
C TYR A 42 17.66 -11.09 -12.76
N HIS A 43 18.59 -10.23 -12.34
CA HIS A 43 19.69 -9.74 -13.18
C HIS A 43 21.08 -10.20 -12.73
N GLY A 44 21.20 -10.75 -11.52
CA GLY A 44 22.46 -11.26 -10.98
C GLY A 44 22.76 -12.71 -11.37
N ALA A 45 23.96 -13.16 -11.01
CA ALA A 45 24.31 -14.57 -11.12
C ALA A 45 23.46 -15.38 -10.13
N ILE A 46 22.86 -16.47 -10.60
CA ILE A 46 22.06 -17.36 -9.75
C ILE A 46 23.01 -18.12 -8.83
N GLU A 47 23.10 -17.68 -7.58
CA GLU A 47 23.79 -18.41 -6.52
C GLU A 47 22.94 -19.62 -6.09
N ILE A 48 23.25 -20.79 -6.63
CA ILE A 48 22.64 -22.05 -6.19
C ILE A 48 23.45 -22.58 -5.01
N PRO A 49 22.85 -22.75 -3.81
CA PRO A 49 23.57 -23.28 -2.67
C PRO A 49 24.06 -24.71 -2.98
N ASN A 50 25.38 -24.88 -3.07
CA ASN A 50 25.97 -26.20 -3.08
C ASN A 50 25.94 -26.75 -1.66
N VAL A 51 25.25 -27.88 -1.44
CA VAL A 51 25.17 -28.58 -0.14
C VAL A 51 26.57 -28.89 0.45
N ARG A 52 27.61 -28.91 -0.39
CA ARG A 52 29.01 -29.16 -0.03
C ARG A 52 29.80 -27.91 0.41
N ASP A 53 29.32 -26.71 0.09
CA ASP A 53 30.09 -25.46 0.23
C ASP A 53 29.87 -24.74 1.57
N TYR A 54 29.09 -25.32 2.48
CA TYR A 54 29.04 -24.86 3.86
C TYR A 54 30.36 -25.21 4.58
N GLY A 55 31.37 -24.39 4.35
CA GLY A 55 32.66 -24.42 5.03
C GLY A 55 32.44 -24.11 6.51
N GLY A 56 32.65 -25.10 7.38
CA GLY A 56 32.44 -24.94 8.81
C GLY A 56 32.84 -26.19 9.56
N SER A 57 33.33 -26.01 10.79
CA SER A 57 33.69 -27.14 11.64
C SER A 57 32.47 -28.05 11.89
N LYS A 58 32.71 -29.35 12.17
CA LYS A 58 31.63 -30.30 12.51
C LYS A 58 30.70 -29.80 13.63
N LYS A 59 31.24 -29.01 14.58
CA LYS A 59 30.47 -28.43 15.69
C LYS A 59 29.48 -27.36 15.21
N VAL A 60 29.93 -26.46 14.33
CA VAL A 60 29.09 -25.40 13.74
C VAL A 60 27.93 -26.02 12.96
N LYS A 61 28.22 -27.02 12.11
CA LYS A 61 27.17 -27.76 11.38
C LYS A 61 26.17 -28.46 12.32
N LYS A 62 26.63 -28.99 13.46
CA LYS A 62 25.74 -29.61 14.46
C LYS A 62 24.83 -28.59 15.13
N TYR A 63 25.35 -27.41 15.43
CA TYR A 63 24.60 -26.31 16.04
C TYR A 63 23.46 -25.82 15.13
N TYR A 64 23.76 -25.47 13.87
CA TYR A 64 22.72 -25.02 12.93
C TYR A 64 21.68 -26.11 12.65
N ARG A 65 22.09 -27.38 12.53
CA ARG A 65 21.11 -28.49 12.44
C ARG A 65 20.17 -28.56 13.64
N GLN A 66 20.63 -28.22 14.85
CA GLN A 66 19.76 -28.15 16.01
C GLN A 66 18.83 -26.93 15.97
N LEU A 67 19.31 -25.77 15.54
CA LEU A 67 18.48 -24.58 15.34
C LEU A 67 17.38 -24.86 14.31
N VAL A 68 17.75 -25.36 13.14
CA VAL A 68 16.79 -25.73 12.09
C VAL A 68 15.80 -26.78 12.61
N LYS A 69 16.26 -27.83 13.29
CA LYS A 69 15.33 -28.84 13.82
C LYS A 69 14.34 -28.30 14.87
N LYS A 70 14.75 -27.33 15.69
CA LYS A 70 13.95 -26.85 16.83
C LYS A 70 13.13 -25.59 16.54
N LEU A 71 13.74 -24.60 15.89
CA LEU A 71 13.17 -23.27 15.71
C LEU A 71 12.52 -23.08 14.34
N TYR A 72 13.09 -23.64 13.26
CA TYR A 72 12.53 -23.46 11.92
C TYR A 72 11.03 -23.85 11.84
N PRO A 73 10.56 -24.97 12.42
CA PRO A 73 9.14 -25.32 12.37
C PRO A 73 8.21 -24.25 12.96
N LEU A 74 8.68 -23.45 13.93
CA LEU A 74 7.90 -22.37 14.55
C LEU A 74 7.74 -21.16 13.62
N PHE A 75 8.74 -20.91 12.76
CA PHE A 75 8.81 -19.75 11.87
C PHE A 75 8.64 -20.11 10.40
N GLU A 76 8.39 -21.38 10.08
CA GLU A 76 8.33 -21.91 8.72
C GLU A 76 7.44 -21.05 7.82
N GLN A 77 6.26 -20.69 8.29
CA GLN A 77 5.31 -19.84 7.56
C GLN A 77 5.92 -18.51 7.08
N TYR A 78 6.80 -17.91 7.86
CA TYR A 78 7.41 -16.61 7.58
C TYR A 78 8.76 -16.72 6.87
N LEU A 79 9.33 -17.92 6.77
CA LEU A 79 10.67 -18.17 6.22
C LEU A 79 10.70 -19.09 5.00
N GLN A 80 9.65 -19.88 4.76
CA GLN A 80 9.61 -20.90 3.71
C GLN A 80 9.88 -20.32 2.31
N ASN A 81 9.48 -19.07 2.06
CA ASN A 81 9.70 -18.39 0.78
C ASN A 81 11.19 -18.15 0.49
N PHE A 82 12.07 -18.27 1.49
CA PHE A 82 13.51 -18.06 1.36
C PHE A 82 14.34 -19.35 1.41
N GLN A 83 13.70 -20.52 1.24
CA GLN A 83 14.40 -21.81 1.21
C GLN A 83 15.45 -21.92 0.10
N TYR A 84 15.38 -21.08 -0.92
CA TYR A 84 16.41 -20.97 -1.95
C TYR A 84 17.78 -20.51 -1.39
N SER A 85 17.82 -19.93 -0.19
CA SER A 85 19.05 -19.57 0.53
C SER A 85 19.05 -20.13 1.97
N PRO A 86 19.44 -21.41 2.17
CA PRO A 86 19.47 -22.02 3.50
C PRO A 86 20.47 -21.35 4.46
N ALA A 87 21.57 -20.79 3.93
CA ALA A 87 22.57 -20.07 4.73
C ALA A 87 21.96 -18.84 5.42
N MET A 88 21.10 -18.12 4.68
CA MET A 88 20.36 -16.98 5.20
C MET A 88 19.41 -17.40 6.32
N ILE A 89 18.66 -18.50 6.13
CA ILE A 89 17.77 -19.04 7.17
C ILE A 89 18.57 -19.43 8.41
N GLU A 90 19.70 -20.12 8.26
CA GLU A 90 20.58 -20.50 9.37
C GLU A 90 21.05 -19.27 10.17
N SER A 91 21.49 -18.21 9.48
CA SER A 91 21.88 -16.95 10.13
C SER A 91 20.70 -16.23 10.78
N TRP A 92 19.54 -16.20 10.12
CA TRP A 92 18.32 -15.61 10.67
C TRP A 92 17.90 -16.31 11.97
N LEU A 93 17.98 -17.64 12.04
CA LEU A 93 17.65 -18.40 13.24
C LEU A 93 18.57 -18.04 14.42
N GLU A 94 19.82 -17.67 14.19
CA GLU A 94 20.70 -17.14 15.25
C GLU A 94 20.23 -15.76 15.73
N TYR A 95 19.92 -14.85 14.82
CA TYR A 95 19.36 -13.54 15.16
C TYR A 95 18.06 -13.66 15.95
N SER A 96 17.21 -14.63 15.59
CA SER A 96 15.90 -14.85 16.19
C SER A 96 15.95 -15.06 17.73
N LEU A 97 17.08 -15.52 18.26
CA LEU A 97 17.26 -15.73 19.70
C LEU A 97 17.39 -14.42 20.49
N TRP A 98 17.99 -13.39 19.90
CA TRP A 98 18.46 -12.21 20.62
C TRP A 98 17.89 -10.89 20.11
N LEU A 99 17.57 -10.80 18.82
CA LEU A 99 17.25 -9.54 18.14
C LEU A 99 16.04 -8.82 18.76
N ARG A 100 15.04 -9.56 19.23
CA ARG A 100 13.87 -9.00 19.94
C ARG A 100 14.20 -8.36 21.29
N TYR A 101 15.40 -8.54 21.81
CA TYR A 101 15.86 -7.91 23.06
C TYR A 101 16.92 -6.84 22.82
N ASP A 102 17.27 -6.59 21.56
CA ASP A 102 18.28 -5.62 21.19
C ASP A 102 17.81 -4.18 21.50
N ALA A 103 18.71 -3.39 22.08
CA ALA A 103 18.39 -2.03 22.52
C ALA A 103 18.12 -1.07 21.34
N ILE A 104 18.76 -1.27 20.19
CA ILE A 104 18.56 -0.48 18.97
C ILE A 104 17.18 -0.79 18.38
N VAL A 105 16.80 -2.07 18.34
CA VAL A 105 15.47 -2.49 17.88
C VAL A 105 14.37 -1.88 18.75
N LEU A 106 14.50 -1.99 20.08
CA LEU A 106 13.51 -1.44 21.01
C LEU A 106 13.42 0.08 20.91
N ASP A 107 14.54 0.76 20.71
CA ASP A 107 14.59 2.20 20.50
C ASP A 107 13.93 2.63 19.18
N SER A 108 14.21 1.90 18.09
CA SER A 108 13.52 2.09 16.81
C SER A 108 12.00 1.94 16.94
N LEU A 109 11.53 0.92 17.68
CA LEU A 109 10.10 0.72 17.95
C LEU A 109 9.48 1.81 18.81
N ARG A 110 10.24 2.40 19.75
CA ARG A 110 9.80 3.55 20.55
C ARG A 110 9.63 4.79 19.69
N LEU A 111 10.58 5.07 18.80
CA LEU A 111 10.44 6.17 17.86
C LEU A 111 9.31 5.89 16.85
N ASN A 112 9.16 4.65 16.38
CA ASN A 112 8.03 4.28 15.53
C ASN A 112 6.68 4.54 16.22
N HIS A 113 6.56 4.18 17.51
CA HIS A 113 5.37 4.48 18.30
C HIS A 113 5.13 5.99 18.47
N LEU A 114 6.19 6.76 18.74
CA LEU A 114 6.11 8.22 18.88
C LEU A 114 5.63 8.92 17.60
N TYR A 115 5.93 8.35 16.43
CA TYR A 115 5.52 8.84 15.12
C TYR A 115 4.37 8.01 14.52
N ASP A 116 3.51 7.40 15.34
CA ASP A 116 2.29 6.68 14.91
C ASP A 116 2.51 5.67 13.75
N GLY A 117 3.63 4.95 13.79
CA GLY A 117 3.97 3.93 12.81
C GLY A 117 4.60 4.44 11.51
N GLU A 118 4.88 5.74 11.36
CA GLU A 118 5.41 6.30 10.11
C GLU A 118 6.87 5.91 9.80
N LEU A 119 7.63 5.42 10.78
CA LEU A 119 9.07 5.23 10.65
C LEU A 119 9.43 3.87 10.05
N VAL A 120 8.89 2.80 10.65
CA VAL A 120 9.11 1.40 10.25
C VAL A 120 7.90 0.86 9.50
N GLY A 121 6.73 1.49 9.68
CA GLY A 121 5.45 1.00 9.21
C GLY A 121 4.62 0.33 10.32
N PRO A 122 3.47 -0.24 9.94
CA PRO A 122 2.56 -0.89 10.85
C PRO A 122 3.14 -2.19 11.42
N LEU A 123 2.69 -2.56 12.62
CA LEU A 123 3.01 -3.86 13.23
C LEU A 123 1.87 -4.84 12.95
N ASP A 124 2.21 -6.03 12.47
CA ASP A 124 1.24 -7.05 12.09
C ASP A 124 0.88 -7.96 13.26
N TRP A 125 -0.43 -8.19 13.45
CA TRP A 125 -0.92 -9.27 14.30
C TRP A 125 -0.66 -10.61 13.64
N ILE A 126 0.08 -11.47 14.32
CA ILE A 126 0.46 -12.79 13.83
C ILE A 126 0.27 -13.85 14.92
N GLU A 127 0.23 -15.11 14.51
CA GLU A 127 0.26 -16.26 15.41
C GLU A 127 1.61 -16.98 15.31
N ILE A 128 2.29 -17.16 16.45
CA ILE A 128 3.51 -17.97 16.59
C ILE A 128 3.32 -18.86 17.80
N ASP A 129 3.54 -20.17 17.62
CA ASP A 129 3.45 -21.19 18.68
C ASP A 129 2.10 -21.16 19.44
N GLY A 130 1.00 -20.90 18.72
CA GLY A 130 -0.32 -20.81 19.33
C GLY A 130 -0.57 -19.52 20.11
N ASP A 131 0.36 -18.57 20.13
CA ASP A 131 0.23 -17.28 20.80
C ASP A 131 0.08 -16.12 19.83
N LEU A 132 -0.72 -15.13 20.24
CA LEU A 132 -0.81 -13.85 19.55
C LEU A 132 0.43 -13.00 19.80
N ARG A 133 1.06 -12.55 18.72
CA ARG A 133 2.22 -11.66 18.72
C ARG A 133 2.00 -10.49 17.76
N LEU A 134 2.65 -9.38 18.06
CA LEU A 134 2.86 -8.24 17.17
C LEU A 134 4.22 -8.43 16.49
N ALA A 135 4.25 -8.27 15.17
CA ALA A 135 5.44 -8.49 14.38
C ALA A 135 5.83 -7.27 13.55
N VAL A 136 7.14 -7.08 13.38
CA VAL A 136 7.70 -6.25 12.32
C VAL A 136 8.10 -7.15 11.17
N ILE A 137 7.53 -6.87 10.00
CA ILE A 137 7.85 -7.55 8.75
C ILE A 137 8.42 -6.50 7.81
N ASN A 138 9.60 -6.78 7.23
CA ASN A 138 10.25 -5.85 6.32
C ASN A 138 9.57 -5.85 4.93
N LYS A 139 10.00 -4.95 4.04
CA LYS A 139 9.46 -4.87 2.66
C LYS A 139 9.67 -6.13 1.81
N LEU A 140 10.59 -7.00 2.22
CA LEU A 140 10.86 -8.29 1.57
C LEU A 140 9.98 -9.41 2.15
N TYR A 141 8.97 -9.08 2.97
CA TYR A 141 8.05 -10.01 3.63
C TYR A 141 8.72 -10.98 4.61
N MET A 142 9.92 -10.64 5.10
CA MET A 142 10.62 -11.43 6.10
C MET A 142 10.33 -10.90 7.51
N LEU A 143 9.93 -11.81 8.41
CA LEU A 143 9.77 -11.52 9.82
C LEU A 143 11.11 -11.06 10.41
N GLN A 144 11.10 -9.94 11.14
CA GLN A 144 12.29 -9.42 11.81
C GLN A 144 12.21 -9.66 13.31
N VAL A 145 11.18 -9.11 13.96
CA VAL A 145 11.00 -9.19 15.41
C VAL A 145 9.53 -9.38 15.77
N TRP A 146 9.29 -10.00 16.92
CA TRP A 146 7.95 -10.27 17.42
C TRP A 146 7.85 -10.11 18.94
N TYR A 147 6.70 -9.64 19.41
CA TYR A 147 6.43 -9.37 20.82
C TYR A 147 5.00 -9.79 21.16
N SER A 148 4.75 -10.31 22.36
CA SER A 148 3.38 -10.29 22.88
C SER A 148 2.95 -8.84 23.10
N TYR A 149 1.64 -8.58 23.08
CA TYR A 149 1.14 -7.24 23.37
C TYR A 149 1.56 -6.73 24.76
N GLY A 150 1.66 -7.64 25.75
CA GLY A 150 2.13 -7.30 27.09
C GLY A 150 3.60 -6.86 27.12
N GLU A 151 4.47 -7.56 26.39
CA GLU A 151 5.89 -7.17 26.22
C GLU A 151 6.00 -5.83 25.50
N TYR A 152 5.28 -5.66 24.38
CA TYR A 152 5.28 -4.42 23.61
C TYR A 152 4.81 -3.22 24.46
N LYS A 153 3.70 -3.38 25.19
CA LYS A 153 3.21 -2.36 26.12
C LYS A 153 4.23 -2.02 27.21
N ARG A 154 4.97 -3.00 27.72
CA ARG A 154 5.97 -2.80 28.78
C ARG A 154 7.25 -2.12 28.28
N TRP A 155 7.80 -2.57 27.15
CA TRP A 155 9.14 -2.15 26.71
C TRP A 155 9.14 -0.96 25.75
N VAL A 156 8.03 -0.75 25.05
CA VAL A 156 7.89 0.30 24.02
C VAL A 156 6.93 1.38 24.50
N ILE A 157 5.68 1.03 24.81
CA ILE A 157 4.64 2.04 25.12
C ILE A 157 4.92 2.73 26.46
N ARG A 158 5.03 1.97 27.56
CA ARG A 158 5.19 2.54 28.92
C ARG A 158 6.40 3.45 29.09
N ASN A 159 7.48 3.21 28.35
CA ASN A 159 8.69 4.03 28.42
C ASN A 159 8.55 5.37 27.70
N ASN A 160 7.48 5.58 26.93
CA ASN A 160 7.19 6.81 26.20
C ASN A 160 5.98 7.58 26.78
N ILE A 161 5.36 7.11 27.87
CA ILE A 161 4.21 7.80 28.48
C ILE A 161 4.73 9.01 29.27
N THR A 162 4.81 10.15 28.60
CA THR A 162 4.79 11.47 29.23
C THR A 162 3.32 11.89 29.31
N ASP A 163 2.62 11.70 30.44
CA ASP A 163 1.30 12.25 30.88
C ASP A 163 0.12 12.48 29.89
N TYR A 164 0.27 12.19 28.60
CA TYR A 164 -0.75 12.22 27.58
C TYR A 164 -1.38 10.84 27.56
N GLY A 165 -2.67 10.80 27.89
CA GLY A 165 -3.45 9.58 28.08
C GLY A 165 -3.31 8.58 26.94
N ASP A 166 -3.56 7.30 27.26
CA ASP A 166 -3.48 6.14 26.37
C ASP A 166 -3.75 6.52 24.91
N MET A 167 -2.67 6.76 24.14
CA MET A 167 -2.80 7.08 22.71
C MET A 167 -3.44 5.88 22.02
N GLU A 168 -4.56 6.12 21.32
CA GLU A 168 -5.15 5.14 20.42
C GLU A 168 -4.06 4.75 19.39
N LEU A 169 -3.69 3.47 19.37
CA LEU A 169 -2.62 2.98 18.50
C LEU A 169 -3.12 2.94 17.05
N GLY A 170 -2.64 3.86 16.21
CA GLY A 170 -3.09 4.02 14.83
C GLY A 170 -2.48 3.07 13.82
N TYR A 171 -1.53 2.20 14.21
CA TYR A 171 -0.65 1.47 13.29
C TYR A 171 -0.57 -0.06 13.52
N LEU A 172 -1.49 -0.67 14.27
CA LEU A 172 -1.53 -2.12 14.42
C LEU A 172 -2.43 -2.75 13.35
N ARG A 173 -1.87 -3.63 12.54
CA ARG A 173 -2.50 -4.15 11.32
C ARG A 173 -2.87 -5.62 11.43
N LEU A 174 -4.03 -5.97 10.90
CA LEU A 174 -4.39 -7.35 10.59
C LEU A 174 -4.09 -7.61 9.10
N ASN A 175 -3.01 -8.34 8.83
CA ASN A 175 -2.54 -8.59 7.47
C ASN A 175 -2.85 -10.01 7.04
N LEU A 176 -3.85 -10.18 6.16
CA LEU A 176 -4.28 -11.50 5.69
C LEU A 176 -3.22 -12.20 4.84
N GLU A 177 -2.30 -11.46 4.22
CA GLU A 177 -1.25 -12.03 3.34
C GLU A 177 -0.22 -12.86 4.10
N MET A 178 -0.04 -12.55 5.38
CA MET A 178 0.99 -13.19 6.20
C MET A 178 0.47 -14.40 6.95
N GLN A 179 -0.82 -14.74 6.84
CA GLN A 179 -1.47 -15.78 7.62
C GLN A 179 -1.83 -16.99 6.75
N ARG A 180 -1.66 -18.20 7.31
CA ARG A 180 -2.15 -19.43 6.68
C ARG A 180 -3.68 -19.48 6.75
N ASP A 181 -4.27 -20.26 5.84
CA ASP A 181 -5.71 -20.52 5.84
C ASP A 181 -6.18 -21.01 7.22
N GLY A 182 -7.21 -20.36 7.77
CA GLY A 182 -7.78 -20.69 9.08
C GLY A 182 -7.10 -20.05 10.30
N GLN A 183 -5.91 -19.42 10.18
CA GLN A 183 -5.31 -18.67 11.29
C GLN A 183 -6.04 -17.37 11.60
N ILE A 184 -6.55 -16.68 10.58
CA ILE A 184 -7.27 -15.41 10.75
C ILE A 184 -8.48 -15.55 11.70
N PRO A 185 -9.39 -16.54 11.54
CA PRO A 185 -10.42 -16.82 12.51
C PRO A 185 -9.90 -17.04 13.94
N ASN A 186 -8.80 -17.77 14.10
CA ASN A 186 -8.18 -18.00 15.41
C ASN A 186 -7.62 -16.71 16.02
N ILE A 187 -6.98 -15.86 15.21
CA ILE A 187 -6.43 -14.57 15.63
C ILE A 187 -7.58 -13.67 16.11
N ILE A 188 -8.63 -13.53 15.31
CA ILE A 188 -9.82 -12.74 15.66
C ILE A 188 -10.46 -13.27 16.94
N GLN A 189 -10.64 -14.59 17.07
CA GLN A 189 -11.21 -15.20 18.27
C GLN A 189 -10.36 -14.93 19.52
N LYS A 190 -9.04 -15.06 19.42
CA LYS A 190 -8.13 -14.80 20.54
C LYS A 190 -8.09 -13.32 20.92
N LEU A 191 -8.12 -12.41 19.93
CA LEU A 191 -8.22 -10.98 20.17
C LEU A 191 -9.56 -10.64 20.84
N ARG A 192 -10.66 -11.26 20.42
CA ARG A 192 -11.97 -11.11 21.06
C ARG A 192 -11.93 -11.54 22.52
N LYS A 193 -11.40 -12.74 22.80
CA LYS A 193 -11.26 -13.28 24.16
C LYS A 193 -10.41 -12.39 25.08
N LYS A 194 -9.46 -11.65 24.51
CA LYS A 194 -8.59 -10.72 25.24
C LYS A 194 -9.11 -9.27 25.24
N GLU A 195 -10.28 -9.00 24.66
CA GLU A 195 -10.85 -7.65 24.48
C GLU A 195 -9.94 -6.70 23.67
N GLN A 196 -9.18 -7.26 22.72
CA GLN A 196 -8.13 -6.57 21.96
C GLN A 196 -8.50 -6.31 20.50
N LEU A 197 -9.73 -6.61 20.06
CA LEU A 197 -10.17 -6.34 18.68
C LEU A 197 -10.10 -4.85 18.30
N ASN A 198 -10.37 -3.97 19.26
CA ASN A 198 -10.28 -2.53 19.06
C ASN A 198 -8.84 -2.02 18.94
N LEU A 199 -7.83 -2.87 19.13
CA LEU A 199 -6.45 -2.49 18.86
C LEU A 199 -6.10 -2.55 17.38
N ILE A 200 -6.92 -3.21 16.54
CA ILE A 200 -6.70 -3.24 15.09
C ILE A 200 -7.13 -1.90 14.51
N SER A 201 -6.19 -1.19 13.89
CA SER A 201 -6.42 0.09 13.22
C SER A 201 -6.36 -0.03 11.69
N GLU A 202 -5.64 -1.04 11.19
CA GLU A 202 -5.44 -1.27 9.76
C GLU A 202 -5.77 -2.72 9.36
N ILE A 203 -6.28 -2.91 8.15
CA ILE A 203 -6.51 -4.24 7.57
C ILE A 203 -5.94 -4.30 6.16
N ASN A 204 -5.19 -5.38 5.86
CA ASN A 204 -4.76 -5.72 4.51
C ASN A 204 -5.50 -6.95 4.01
N PHE A 205 -6.38 -6.74 3.04
CA PHE A 205 -7.10 -7.80 2.34
C PHE A 205 -6.31 -8.29 1.14
N THR A 206 -6.09 -9.59 1.11
CA THR A 206 -5.55 -10.32 -0.03
C THR A 206 -6.35 -11.60 -0.24
N THR A 207 -6.24 -12.19 -1.41
CA THR A 207 -6.77 -13.52 -1.72
C THR A 207 -5.61 -14.44 -2.04
N ASN A 208 -5.60 -15.64 -1.48
CA ASN A 208 -4.66 -16.67 -1.92
C ASN A 208 -4.91 -16.98 -3.40
N ILE A 209 -3.91 -16.67 -4.23
CA ILE A 209 -3.92 -16.80 -5.71
C ILE A 209 -4.30 -18.23 -6.13
N ASP A 210 -4.02 -19.23 -5.27
CA ASP A 210 -4.27 -20.65 -5.52
C ASP A 210 -5.75 -21.04 -5.56
N THR A 211 -6.67 -20.19 -5.10
CA THR A 211 -8.12 -20.49 -5.13
C THR A 211 -8.80 -20.08 -6.44
N VAL A 212 -8.17 -19.25 -7.28
CA VAL A 212 -8.80 -18.72 -8.49
C VAL A 212 -8.58 -19.64 -9.71
N THR A 213 -7.55 -20.49 -9.70
CA THR A 213 -7.17 -21.33 -10.85
C THR A 213 -7.86 -22.68 -10.92
N ASN A 214 -8.41 -23.20 -9.82
CA ASN A 214 -9.03 -24.54 -9.80
C ASN A 214 -10.56 -24.57 -10.03
N GLY A 215 -11.21 -23.42 -10.23
CA GLY A 215 -12.66 -23.33 -10.38
C GLY A 215 -13.23 -23.51 -11.79
N ASN A 216 -12.42 -23.43 -12.86
CA ASN A 216 -12.94 -23.30 -14.23
C ASN A 216 -12.30 -24.25 -15.27
N ALA A 217 -11.71 -25.37 -14.85
CA ALA A 217 -11.09 -26.33 -15.79
C ALA A 217 -11.97 -27.53 -16.20
N ASN A 218 -13.15 -27.75 -15.60
CA ASN A 218 -13.99 -28.93 -15.89
C ASN A 218 -15.45 -28.59 -16.29
N GLY A 219 -15.66 -27.47 -16.98
CA GLY A 219 -16.94 -27.18 -17.64
C GLY A 219 -16.90 -27.60 -19.11
N HIS A 220 -17.49 -28.75 -19.45
CA HIS A 220 -17.75 -29.14 -20.84
C HIS A 220 -18.53 -28.03 -21.57
N VAL A 221 -17.85 -27.24 -22.41
CA VAL A 221 -18.48 -26.27 -23.31
C VAL A 221 -19.15 -27.05 -24.44
N LYS A 222 -20.47 -27.24 -24.36
CA LYS A 222 -21.29 -27.60 -25.52
C LYS A 222 -21.25 -26.43 -26.50
N ARG A 223 -20.55 -26.62 -27.63
CA ARG A 223 -20.56 -25.70 -28.78
C ARG A 223 -21.98 -25.62 -29.36
N GLY A 224 -22.71 -24.56 -29.02
CA GLY A 224 -23.89 -24.12 -29.75
C GLY A 224 -23.51 -23.04 -30.76
N THR A 225 -23.49 -23.41 -32.03
CA THR A 225 -23.37 -22.50 -33.16
C THR A 225 -24.61 -21.62 -33.27
N ASN A 226 -24.47 -20.30 -33.26
CA ASN A 226 -25.35 -19.37 -33.99
C ASN A 226 -24.69 -17.98 -34.09
N LEU A 227 -24.05 -17.72 -35.23
CA LEU A 227 -23.72 -16.38 -35.67
C LEU A 227 -25.01 -15.65 -36.09
N LYS A 228 -25.32 -14.52 -35.46
CA LYS A 228 -26.14 -13.48 -36.06
C LYS A 228 -25.37 -12.16 -36.07
N ARG A 229 -25.05 -11.69 -37.29
CA ARG A 229 -24.59 -10.33 -37.58
C ARG A 229 -25.70 -9.34 -37.20
N ALA A 230 -25.36 -8.28 -36.46
CA ALA A 230 -26.19 -7.09 -36.34
C ALA A 230 -25.33 -5.85 -36.66
N ARG A 231 -25.89 -5.00 -37.54
CA ARG A 231 -25.32 -3.77 -38.08
C ARG A 231 -25.33 -2.63 -37.05
N SER A 232 -24.45 -1.66 -37.27
CA SER A 232 -24.39 -0.35 -36.63
C SER A 232 -25.67 0.47 -36.86
N ASP A 233 -26.13 1.20 -35.82
CA ASP A 233 -26.37 2.66 -35.83
C ASP A 233 -27.09 3.15 -34.55
N SER A 234 -26.50 4.16 -33.89
CA SER A 234 -27.07 5.07 -32.84
C SER A 234 -27.11 4.59 -31.36
N PRO A 235 -27.26 5.51 -30.38
CA PRO A 235 -26.20 6.05 -29.52
C PRO A 235 -26.16 5.42 -28.12
N ASP A 236 -25.00 5.57 -27.46
CA ASP A 236 -24.63 5.03 -26.15
C ASP A 236 -25.74 5.09 -25.08
N VAL A 237 -26.50 3.99 -24.99
CA VAL A 237 -27.19 3.60 -23.77
C VAL A 237 -26.26 2.61 -23.08
N TYR A 238 -25.67 3.02 -21.97
CA TYR A 238 -24.97 2.11 -21.04
C TYR A 238 -25.99 1.11 -20.50
N LEU A 239 -26.22 0.03 -21.26
CA LEU A 239 -26.82 -1.18 -20.73
C LEU A 239 -25.83 -1.69 -19.67
N GLU A 240 -26.20 -1.59 -18.40
CA GLU A 240 -25.54 -2.34 -17.33
C GLU A 240 -25.51 -3.80 -17.77
N ASP A 241 -24.36 -4.30 -18.21
CA ASP A 241 -24.20 -5.71 -18.56
C ASP A 241 -24.43 -6.53 -17.29
N PRO A 242 -25.53 -7.32 -17.20
CA PRO A 242 -25.83 -8.10 -16.00
C PRO A 242 -24.71 -9.11 -15.67
N MET A 243 -23.81 -9.39 -16.62
CA MET A 243 -22.62 -10.21 -16.39
C MET A 243 -21.56 -9.57 -15.47
N VAL A 244 -21.54 -8.26 -15.28
CA VAL A 244 -20.49 -7.60 -14.46
C VAL A 244 -20.70 -7.90 -12.97
N LYS A 245 -21.94 -8.01 -12.50
CA LYS A 245 -22.27 -8.35 -11.11
C LYS A 245 -21.92 -9.80 -10.75
N GLU A 246 -21.93 -10.71 -11.72
CA GLU A 246 -21.54 -12.11 -11.51
C GLU A 246 -20.02 -12.34 -11.53
N ARG A 247 -19.23 -11.46 -12.18
CA ARG A 247 -17.77 -11.64 -12.35
C ARG A 247 -16.93 -11.27 -11.11
N TYR A 248 -17.44 -10.41 -10.24
CA TYR A 248 -16.71 -9.90 -9.07
C TYR A 248 -17.38 -10.33 -7.77
N GLN A 249 -17.53 -11.64 -7.59
CA GLN A 249 -17.90 -12.19 -6.30
C GLN A 249 -16.66 -12.30 -5.42
N ILE A 250 -16.84 -12.02 -4.13
CA ILE A 250 -15.83 -12.34 -3.13
C ILE A 250 -15.52 -13.83 -3.24
N PRO A 251 -14.25 -14.22 -3.42
CA PRO A 251 -13.85 -15.62 -3.34
C PRO A 251 -14.37 -16.21 -2.03
N ASN A 252 -14.82 -17.46 -2.05
CA ASN A 252 -15.30 -18.13 -0.85
C ASN A 252 -14.13 -18.46 0.08
N ASP A 253 -13.56 -17.42 0.68
CA ASP A 253 -12.41 -17.44 1.56
C ASP A 253 -12.91 -17.22 3.00
N PRO A 254 -12.78 -18.22 3.89
CA PRO A 254 -13.17 -18.11 5.28
C PRO A 254 -12.46 -16.98 6.03
N ALA A 255 -11.17 -16.73 5.75
CA ALA A 255 -10.41 -15.67 6.42
C ALA A 255 -10.95 -14.28 6.06
N LEU A 256 -11.26 -14.08 4.78
CA LEU A 256 -11.86 -12.84 4.28
C LEU A 256 -13.26 -12.63 4.85
N THR A 257 -14.11 -13.66 4.79
CA THR A 257 -15.49 -13.60 5.28
C THR A 257 -15.52 -13.29 6.77
N GLU A 258 -14.71 -13.99 7.58
CA GLU A 258 -14.61 -13.77 9.02
C GLU A 258 -14.12 -12.35 9.33
N THR A 259 -13.13 -11.85 8.59
CA THR A 259 -12.64 -10.48 8.77
C THR A 259 -13.73 -9.44 8.49
N ILE A 260 -14.50 -9.62 7.40
CA ILE A 260 -15.59 -8.70 7.03
C ILE A 260 -16.71 -8.71 8.06
N VAL A 261 -17.11 -9.89 8.54
CA VAL A 261 -18.18 -10.03 9.56
C VAL A 261 -17.80 -9.31 10.86
N ASN A 262 -16.53 -9.41 11.27
CA ASN A 262 -16.07 -8.87 12.54
C ASN A 262 -15.58 -7.41 12.47
N LEU A 263 -15.55 -6.82 11.27
CA LEU A 263 -15.09 -5.46 11.06
C LEU A 263 -15.90 -4.43 11.86
N GLU A 264 -17.18 -4.71 12.11
CA GLU A 264 -18.04 -3.82 12.89
C GLU A 264 -17.58 -3.72 14.36
N GLU A 265 -17.11 -4.84 14.93
CA GLU A 265 -16.56 -4.93 16.30
C GLU A 265 -15.18 -4.28 16.40
N MET A 266 -14.42 -4.18 15.31
CA MET A 266 -13.11 -3.53 15.25
C MET A 266 -13.29 -2.00 15.11
N LYS A 267 -13.58 -1.32 16.23
CA LYS A 267 -14.01 0.09 16.21
C LYS A 267 -12.94 1.08 15.78
N GLN A 268 -11.65 0.73 15.89
CA GLN A 268 -10.53 1.62 15.55
C GLN A 268 -10.04 1.48 14.11
N VAL A 269 -10.65 0.62 13.30
CA VAL A 269 -10.23 0.44 11.90
C VAL A 269 -10.50 1.73 11.12
N SER A 270 -9.40 2.36 10.71
CA SER A 270 -9.40 3.62 9.94
C SER A 270 -8.68 3.49 8.60
N SER A 271 -7.94 2.41 8.39
CA SER A 271 -7.13 2.17 7.19
C SER A 271 -7.44 0.80 6.60
N LEU A 272 -7.79 0.76 5.30
CA LEU A 272 -7.97 -0.47 4.56
C LEU A 272 -7.01 -0.53 3.39
N SER A 273 -6.45 -1.70 3.15
CA SER A 273 -5.70 -1.99 1.93
C SER A 273 -6.26 -3.23 1.26
N VAL A 274 -6.33 -3.18 -0.07
CA VAL A 274 -6.75 -4.32 -0.89
C VAL A 274 -5.68 -4.60 -1.92
N ARG A 275 -5.44 -5.89 -2.16
CA ARG A 275 -4.52 -6.34 -3.20
C ARG A 275 -5.28 -7.03 -4.32
N GLY A 276 -5.04 -6.59 -5.55
CA GLY A 276 -5.62 -7.20 -6.75
C GLY A 276 -7.03 -6.72 -7.08
N LYS A 277 -7.39 -6.94 -8.35
CA LYS A 277 -8.62 -6.42 -8.96
C LYS A 277 -9.89 -6.93 -8.29
N ASN A 278 -10.01 -8.25 -8.08
CA ASN A 278 -11.27 -8.83 -7.61
C ASN A 278 -11.68 -8.28 -6.25
N LEU A 279 -10.74 -8.16 -5.31
CA LEU A 279 -11.01 -7.57 -3.99
C LEU A 279 -11.34 -6.08 -4.07
N TYR A 280 -10.66 -5.33 -4.94
CA TYR A 280 -10.98 -3.93 -5.17
C TYR A 280 -12.43 -3.76 -5.66
N GLU A 281 -12.83 -4.51 -6.69
CA GLU A 281 -14.17 -4.40 -7.27
C GLU A 281 -15.26 -4.85 -6.28
N SER A 282 -15.02 -5.93 -5.53
CA SER A 282 -15.98 -6.45 -4.57
C SER A 282 -16.09 -5.64 -3.26
N LEU A 283 -14.98 -5.13 -2.72
CA LEU A 283 -14.95 -4.48 -1.40
C LEU A 283 -14.92 -2.96 -1.45
N ILE A 284 -14.25 -2.36 -2.44
CA ILE A 284 -13.95 -0.92 -2.47
C ILE A 284 -14.83 -0.16 -3.45
N ASN A 285 -14.93 -0.60 -4.71
CA ASN A 285 -15.75 0.09 -5.73
C ASN A 285 -17.26 -0.14 -5.50
N VAL A 286 -17.65 -1.33 -5.00
CA VAL A 286 -19.01 -1.69 -4.54
C VAL A 286 -20.11 -1.42 -5.59
N HIS A 287 -19.80 -1.37 -6.90
CA HIS A 287 -20.65 -1.21 -8.11
C HIS A 287 -22.19 -1.08 -7.90
N GLY A 288 -22.67 -0.06 -7.17
CA GLY A 288 -24.09 0.02 -6.81
C GLY A 288 -24.66 -1.14 -5.94
N ALA A 289 -23.84 -2.11 -5.53
CA ALA A 289 -24.24 -3.23 -4.68
C ALA A 289 -24.77 -2.75 -3.32
N ARG A 290 -25.83 -3.43 -2.84
CA ARG A 290 -26.41 -3.25 -1.51
C ARG A 290 -25.56 -3.98 -0.46
N ASP A 291 -25.72 -3.58 0.80
CA ASP A 291 -25.05 -4.24 1.94
C ASP A 291 -25.49 -5.70 2.03
N ASN A 292 -24.61 -6.60 1.60
CA ASN A 292 -24.71 -8.05 1.78
C ASN A 292 -23.82 -8.45 2.97
N PRO A 293 -24.40 -8.89 4.11
CA PRO A 293 -23.63 -9.29 5.29
C PRO A 293 -22.58 -10.36 4.96
N GLY A 294 -21.38 -10.21 5.52
CA GLY A 294 -20.24 -11.12 5.28
C GLY A 294 -19.63 -11.07 3.88
N ARG A 295 -20.27 -10.37 2.93
CA ARG A 295 -19.80 -10.21 1.55
C ARG A 295 -19.53 -8.76 1.14
N THR A 296 -19.87 -7.81 1.99
CA THR A 296 -19.62 -6.39 1.75
C THR A 296 -19.28 -5.75 3.08
N ILE A 297 -18.50 -4.68 3.00
CA ILE A 297 -18.16 -3.87 4.17
C ILE A 297 -19.38 -3.05 4.55
N SER A 298 -19.88 -3.25 5.77
CA SER A 298 -21.06 -2.56 6.29
C SER A 298 -20.87 -1.04 6.23
N TYR A 299 -21.96 -0.30 6.00
CA TYR A 299 -21.91 1.16 5.96
C TYR A 299 -21.30 1.78 7.24
N ILE A 300 -21.58 1.19 8.41
CA ILE A 300 -21.02 1.63 9.71
C ILE A 300 -19.49 1.56 9.67
N SER A 301 -18.94 0.45 9.18
CA SER A 301 -17.50 0.28 9.04
C SER A 301 -16.91 1.24 8.01
N ARG A 302 -17.58 1.43 6.85
CA ARG A 302 -17.13 2.38 5.80
C ARG A 302 -17.02 3.81 6.30
N ARG A 303 -17.90 4.24 7.23
CA ARG A 303 -17.83 5.58 7.82
C ARG A 303 -16.60 5.81 8.71
N ARG A 304 -15.97 4.76 9.23
CA ARG A 304 -14.77 4.89 10.08
C ARG A 304 -13.47 4.94 9.27
N VAL A 305 -13.50 4.40 8.06
CA VAL A 305 -12.33 4.34 7.18
C VAL A 305 -11.99 5.73 6.63
N MET A 306 -10.78 6.17 6.92
CA MET A 306 -10.20 7.45 6.53
C MET A 306 -9.12 7.29 5.46
N ARG A 307 -8.54 6.08 5.31
CA ARG A 307 -7.45 5.78 4.38
C ARG A 307 -7.75 4.50 3.60
N ILE A 308 -7.55 4.53 2.28
CA ILE A 308 -7.63 3.35 1.42
C ILE A 308 -6.37 3.25 0.56
N ALA A 309 -5.75 2.08 0.55
CA ALA A 309 -4.67 1.72 -0.37
C ALA A 309 -5.11 0.62 -1.34
N MET A 310 -4.94 0.87 -2.63
CA MET A 310 -5.19 -0.07 -3.72
C MET A 310 -3.85 -0.52 -4.26
N ASN A 311 -3.48 -1.76 -3.97
CA ASN A 311 -2.20 -2.34 -4.36
C ASN A 311 -2.41 -3.34 -5.51
N GLN A 312 -1.59 -3.25 -6.56
CA GLN A 312 -1.60 -4.21 -7.68
C GLN A 312 -2.98 -4.36 -8.36
N VAL A 313 -3.72 -3.25 -8.45
CA VAL A 313 -4.96 -3.17 -9.22
C VAL A 313 -4.59 -2.73 -10.63
N LEU A 314 -4.68 -3.63 -11.61
CA LEU A 314 -4.21 -3.35 -12.97
C LEU A 314 -4.91 -2.14 -13.62
N ASN A 315 -6.22 -2.02 -13.45
CA ASN A 315 -7.01 -0.88 -13.91
C ASN A 315 -8.23 -0.67 -12.98
N PRO A 316 -8.22 0.34 -12.09
CA PRO A 316 -9.34 0.63 -11.20
C PRO A 316 -10.63 1.03 -11.92
N SER A 317 -10.55 1.44 -13.19
CA SER A 317 -11.67 1.95 -13.99
C SER A 317 -12.14 0.97 -15.07
N GLU A 318 -11.76 -0.30 -14.97
CA GLU A 318 -12.05 -1.31 -15.99
C GLU A 318 -13.56 -1.52 -16.21
N THR A 319 -14.36 -1.46 -15.15
CA THR A 319 -15.83 -1.56 -15.21
C THR A 319 -16.51 -0.25 -15.59
N GLY A 320 -15.77 0.74 -16.09
CA GLY A 320 -16.28 2.04 -16.51
C GLY A 320 -15.89 3.17 -15.57
N LEU A 321 -16.20 3.04 -14.26
CA LEU A 321 -15.92 4.05 -13.24
C LEU A 321 -15.30 3.42 -11.98
N ALA A 322 -14.35 4.14 -11.40
CA ALA A 322 -13.81 3.90 -10.07
C ALA A 322 -14.49 4.85 -9.09
N ASP A 323 -15.60 4.42 -8.48
CA ASP A 323 -16.45 5.26 -7.65
C ASP A 323 -16.18 5.03 -6.16
N LEU A 324 -15.57 6.02 -5.51
CA LEU A 324 -15.26 6.00 -4.08
C LEU A 324 -16.24 6.85 -3.25
N THR A 325 -17.33 7.36 -3.82
CA THR A 325 -18.30 8.24 -3.11
C THR A 325 -18.96 7.59 -1.90
N LYS A 326 -19.09 6.26 -1.92
CA LYS A 326 -19.62 5.47 -0.80
C LYS A 326 -18.74 5.52 0.45
N TRP A 327 -17.49 5.97 0.34
CA TRP A 327 -16.54 6.13 1.45
C TRP A 327 -16.56 7.58 1.95
N VAL A 328 -17.66 7.96 2.61
CA VAL A 328 -18.00 9.36 2.93
C VAL A 328 -16.94 10.11 3.75
N ASN A 329 -16.16 9.40 4.58
CA ASN A 329 -15.13 9.99 5.43
C ASN A 329 -13.70 9.76 4.92
N LEU A 330 -13.52 9.14 3.76
CA LEU A 330 -12.21 8.88 3.17
C LEU A 330 -11.46 10.19 2.90
N ARG A 331 -10.22 10.26 3.40
CA ARG A 331 -9.32 11.41 3.27
C ARG A 331 -8.09 11.11 2.43
N VAL A 332 -7.55 9.91 2.55
CA VAL A 332 -6.29 9.52 1.90
C VAL A 332 -6.53 8.34 0.99
N ILE A 333 -6.12 8.47 -0.27
CA ILE A 333 -6.20 7.44 -1.29
C ILE A 333 -4.80 7.18 -1.81
N SER A 334 -4.36 5.94 -1.75
CA SER A 334 -3.09 5.50 -2.33
C SER A 334 -3.33 4.43 -3.39
N ILE A 335 -2.71 4.57 -4.55
CA ILE A 335 -2.77 3.60 -5.65
C ILE A 335 -1.33 3.23 -5.99
N ASN A 336 -0.99 1.96 -5.80
CA ASN A 336 0.36 1.45 -5.93
C ASN A 336 0.40 0.28 -6.92
N ASP A 337 1.45 0.22 -7.74
CA ASP A 337 1.72 -0.87 -8.69
C ASP A 337 0.54 -1.10 -9.67
N CYS A 338 0.08 -0.03 -10.32
CA CYS A 338 -1.08 -0.05 -11.21
C CYS A 338 -0.65 -0.03 -12.69
N GLY A 339 -1.33 -0.83 -13.51
CA GLY A 339 -1.05 -0.89 -14.95
C GLY A 339 -1.51 0.36 -15.69
N PHE A 340 -2.77 0.74 -15.51
CA PHE A 340 -3.37 1.89 -16.17
C PHE A 340 -4.36 2.57 -15.23
N ILE A 341 -4.31 3.91 -15.14
CA ILE A 341 -5.30 4.68 -14.40
C ILE A 341 -5.76 5.90 -15.19
N ASP A 342 -7.07 6.07 -15.28
CA ASP A 342 -7.72 7.25 -15.83
C ASP A 342 -8.35 8.10 -14.72
N LEU A 343 -7.74 9.24 -14.41
CA LEU A 343 -8.24 10.14 -13.36
C LEU A 343 -9.58 10.77 -13.71
N ASN A 344 -10.00 10.75 -14.98
CA ASN A 344 -11.34 11.21 -15.38
C ASN A 344 -12.44 10.22 -14.99
N LYS A 345 -12.08 8.95 -14.78
CA LYS A 345 -12.99 7.87 -14.36
C LYS A 345 -12.91 7.60 -12.86
N LEU A 346 -12.04 8.30 -12.13
CA LEU A 346 -11.92 8.22 -10.68
C LEU A 346 -12.82 9.27 -10.02
N ILE A 347 -13.88 8.82 -9.37
CA ILE A 347 -14.79 9.70 -8.63
C ILE A 347 -14.36 9.71 -7.17
N LEU A 348 -13.91 10.88 -6.72
CA LEU A 348 -13.42 11.10 -5.37
C LEU A 348 -14.57 11.44 -4.41
N PRO A 349 -14.50 10.99 -3.14
CA PRO A 349 -15.43 11.42 -2.11
C PRO A 349 -15.13 12.87 -1.70
N SER A 350 -16.15 13.56 -1.18
CA SER A 350 -16.10 15.00 -0.87
C SER A 350 -15.05 15.41 0.17
N LYS A 351 -14.56 14.46 0.97
CA LYS A 351 -13.54 14.69 2.01
C LYS A 351 -12.16 14.17 1.61
N ALA A 352 -11.96 13.70 0.37
CA ALA A 352 -10.65 13.27 -0.10
C ALA A 352 -9.70 14.47 -0.17
N ILE A 353 -8.60 14.39 0.57
CA ILE A 353 -7.62 15.45 0.74
C ILE A 353 -6.30 15.06 0.08
N SER A 354 -5.94 13.78 0.10
CA SER A 354 -4.66 13.27 -0.38
C SER A 354 -4.84 12.14 -1.39
N LEU A 355 -4.17 12.27 -2.54
CA LEU A 355 -4.05 11.26 -3.57
C LEU A 355 -2.57 10.95 -3.83
N SER A 356 -2.17 9.69 -3.64
CA SER A 356 -0.81 9.21 -3.91
C SER A 356 -0.86 8.12 -4.99
N LEU A 357 -0.08 8.30 -6.05
CA LEU A 357 0.07 7.39 -7.17
C LEU A 357 1.53 6.95 -7.24
N SER A 358 1.80 5.66 -7.07
CA SER A 358 3.16 5.12 -7.11
C SER A 358 3.27 3.92 -8.05
N ASN A 359 4.37 3.82 -8.79
CA ASN A 359 4.66 2.70 -9.69
C ASN A 359 3.53 2.47 -10.71
N ILE A 360 3.19 3.50 -11.48
CA ILE A 360 2.10 3.45 -12.46
C ILE A 360 2.69 3.28 -13.86
N ARG A 361 2.23 2.29 -14.62
CA ARG A 361 2.72 2.11 -16.00
C ARG A 361 2.15 3.17 -16.95
N GLU A 362 0.87 3.47 -16.89
CA GLU A 362 0.24 4.53 -17.67
C GLU A 362 -0.77 5.34 -16.84
N LEU A 363 -0.64 6.67 -16.88
CA LEU A 363 -1.51 7.63 -16.21
C LEU A 363 -2.17 8.57 -17.23
N ARG A 364 -3.51 8.58 -17.25
CA ARG A 364 -4.27 9.64 -17.91
C ARG A 364 -4.69 10.68 -16.87
N TRP A 365 -4.16 11.89 -17.05
CA TRP A 365 -4.45 13.06 -16.23
C TRP A 365 -5.87 13.58 -16.43
N TRP A 366 -6.31 14.42 -15.49
CA TRP A 366 -7.59 15.11 -15.62
C TRP A 366 -7.65 15.99 -16.86
N GLU A 367 -8.73 15.83 -17.62
CA GLU A 367 -9.08 16.70 -18.73
C GLU A 367 -9.99 17.83 -18.22
N PHE A 368 -9.62 19.08 -18.47
CA PHE A 368 -10.41 20.22 -18.01
C PHE A 368 -11.11 20.87 -19.19
N GLU A 369 -12.37 21.24 -19.00
CA GLU A 369 -13.09 22.07 -19.97
C GLU A 369 -12.45 23.46 -20.02
N MET A 370 -12.13 23.91 -21.22
CA MET A 370 -11.44 25.17 -21.48
C MET A 370 -12.27 26.03 -22.43
N ASP A 371 -12.30 27.34 -22.19
CA ASP A 371 -12.81 28.28 -23.19
C ASP A 371 -11.83 28.35 -24.39
N SER A 372 -12.33 28.77 -25.56
CA SER A 372 -11.60 28.71 -26.84
C SER A 372 -10.25 29.42 -26.83
N ALA A 373 -10.15 30.58 -26.15
CA ALA A 373 -8.91 31.34 -26.03
C ALA A 373 -7.82 30.56 -25.27
N ILE A 374 -8.19 29.88 -24.19
CA ILE A 374 -7.28 29.06 -23.39
C ILE A 374 -6.89 27.81 -24.19
N GLN A 375 -7.88 27.13 -24.78
CA GLN A 375 -7.64 25.94 -25.60
C GLN A 375 -6.68 26.23 -26.78
N ALA A 376 -6.80 27.40 -27.41
CA ALA A 376 -5.89 27.84 -28.47
C ALA A 376 -4.44 27.97 -27.98
N GLN A 377 -4.20 28.42 -26.74
CA GLN A 377 -2.83 28.47 -26.19
C GLN A 377 -2.22 27.07 -26.02
N PHE A 378 -2.98 26.09 -25.53
CA PHE A 378 -2.53 24.70 -25.40
C PHE A 378 -2.28 24.02 -26.76
N GLN A 379 -3.17 24.24 -27.74
CA GLN A 379 -3.05 23.65 -29.08
C GLN A 379 -1.91 24.25 -29.90
N GLN A 380 -1.72 25.58 -29.80
CA GLN A 380 -0.70 26.31 -30.55
C GLN A 380 0.65 26.41 -29.82
N ASN A 381 0.80 25.75 -28.66
CA ASN A 381 1.98 25.83 -27.78
C ASN A 381 2.40 27.27 -27.43
N LYS A 382 1.43 28.18 -27.24
CA LYS A 382 1.68 29.58 -26.88
C LYS A 382 1.85 29.79 -25.36
N LEU A 383 2.19 28.73 -24.64
CA LEU A 383 2.40 28.78 -23.21
C LEU A 383 3.74 29.47 -22.90
N LEU A 384 3.77 30.25 -21.82
CA LEU A 384 4.98 30.95 -21.38
C LEU A 384 5.78 30.06 -20.42
N PRO A 385 7.11 30.14 -20.40
CA PRO A 385 7.91 29.41 -19.42
C PRO A 385 7.59 29.88 -17.99
N TYR A 386 7.45 28.93 -17.07
CA TYR A 386 7.27 29.18 -15.65
C TYR A 386 8.53 28.73 -14.90
N ARG A 387 9.04 29.57 -13.99
CA ARG A 387 10.19 29.23 -13.15
C ARG A 387 9.72 29.00 -11.72
N PRO A 388 9.72 27.74 -11.24
CA PRO A 388 9.29 27.45 -9.88
C PRO A 388 10.34 27.92 -8.87
N LEU A 389 9.89 28.30 -7.66
CA LEU A 389 10.78 28.62 -6.54
C LEU A 389 11.47 27.37 -5.97
N PHE A 390 10.81 26.22 -6.07
CA PHE A 390 11.30 24.92 -5.63
C PHE A 390 10.97 23.90 -6.72
N ASP A 391 11.95 23.13 -7.17
CA ASP A 391 11.71 22.07 -8.12
C ASP A 391 11.35 20.78 -7.38
N LEU A 392 10.04 20.53 -7.22
CA LEU A 392 9.48 19.29 -6.68
C LEU A 392 8.93 18.39 -7.78
N CYS A 393 9.22 18.74 -9.03
CA CYS A 393 8.76 18.07 -10.23
C CYS A 393 9.98 17.84 -11.14
N GLU A 394 10.91 17.00 -10.68
CA GLU A 394 12.30 16.89 -11.16
C GLU A 394 12.48 16.64 -12.67
N ALA A 395 11.43 16.21 -13.37
CA ALA A 395 11.48 15.81 -14.77
C ALA A 395 10.56 16.64 -15.70
N GLY A 396 10.04 17.79 -15.29
CA GLY A 396 9.08 18.56 -16.09
C GLY A 396 9.61 19.87 -16.69
N ILE A 397 9.20 20.19 -17.92
CA ILE A 397 9.28 21.58 -18.42
C ILE A 397 8.06 22.33 -17.91
N HIS A 398 8.31 23.45 -17.24
CA HIS A 398 7.28 24.22 -16.55
C HIS A 398 6.78 25.38 -17.41
N TYR A 399 5.46 25.53 -17.48
CA TYR A 399 4.76 26.54 -18.26
C TYR A 399 3.67 27.23 -17.44
N THR A 400 3.21 28.38 -17.92
CA THR A 400 2.02 29.08 -17.45
C THR A 400 1.27 29.72 -18.64
N LEU A 401 0.03 30.12 -18.41
CA LEU A 401 -0.78 30.79 -19.42
C LEU A 401 -0.26 32.21 -19.68
N ASP A 402 -0.35 32.66 -20.93
CA ASP A 402 -0.18 34.08 -21.23
C ASP A 402 -1.43 34.85 -20.80
N LYS A 403 -1.37 35.41 -19.60
CA LYS A 403 -2.47 36.16 -18.98
C LYS A 403 -2.82 37.45 -19.73
N LYS A 404 -1.97 37.93 -20.64
CA LYS A 404 -2.26 39.14 -21.43
C LYS A 404 -3.21 38.89 -22.59
N SER A 405 -3.26 37.65 -23.09
CA SER A 405 -4.10 37.25 -24.22
C SER A 405 -5.39 36.53 -23.83
N ILE A 406 -5.67 36.42 -22.53
CA ILE A 406 -6.90 35.79 -21.99
C ILE A 406 -7.63 36.82 -21.12
N SER A 407 -8.95 36.86 -21.19
CA SER A 407 -9.73 37.73 -20.31
C SER A 407 -9.68 37.22 -18.85
N LEU A 408 -9.77 38.14 -17.89
CA LEU A 408 -9.78 37.77 -16.46
C LEU A 408 -10.96 36.83 -16.10
N VAL A 409 -12.09 36.98 -16.80
CA VAL A 409 -13.30 36.18 -16.58
C VAL A 409 -13.08 34.73 -17.01
N GLU A 410 -12.54 34.51 -18.22
CA GLU A 410 -12.19 33.16 -18.71
C GLU A 410 -11.16 32.49 -17.81
N LEU A 411 -10.13 33.23 -17.38
CA LEU A 411 -9.11 32.70 -16.47
C LEU A 411 -9.71 32.24 -15.14
N LYS A 412 -10.57 33.06 -14.51
CA LYS A 412 -11.25 32.70 -13.25
C LYS A 412 -12.21 31.53 -13.42
N LYS A 413 -12.95 31.49 -14.54
CA LYS A 413 -13.84 30.38 -14.87
C LYS A 413 -13.04 29.08 -15.00
N PHE A 414 -11.91 29.11 -15.70
CA PHE A 414 -11.04 27.95 -15.84
C PHE A 414 -10.44 27.49 -14.51
N GLN A 415 -9.92 28.40 -13.70
CA GLN A 415 -9.46 28.08 -12.33
C GLN A 415 -10.58 27.42 -11.50
N THR A 416 -11.81 27.91 -11.63
CA THR A 416 -12.99 27.32 -10.96
C THR A 416 -13.26 25.90 -11.46
N THR A 417 -13.18 25.66 -12.77
CA THR A 417 -13.33 24.31 -13.36
C THR A 417 -12.28 23.34 -12.82
N ILE A 418 -11.03 23.78 -12.68
CA ILE A 418 -9.94 22.96 -12.12
C ILE A 418 -10.29 22.56 -10.68
N TRP A 419 -10.65 23.52 -9.84
CA TRP A 419 -11.04 23.25 -8.44
C TRP A 419 -12.30 22.42 -8.30
N LYS A 420 -13.27 22.55 -9.21
CA LYS A 420 -14.45 21.67 -9.24
C LYS A 420 -14.07 20.21 -9.47
N LYS A 421 -13.10 19.93 -10.35
CA LYS A 421 -12.62 18.55 -10.59
C LYS A 421 -11.77 18.01 -9.44
N LEU A 422 -10.88 18.83 -8.87
CA LEU A 422 -10.04 18.43 -7.74
C LEU A 422 -10.81 18.33 -6.42
N GLN A 423 -11.98 18.98 -6.32
CA GLN A 423 -12.80 19.04 -5.11
C GLN A 423 -11.98 19.49 -3.88
N ALA A 424 -11.89 18.65 -2.85
CA ALA A 424 -11.16 18.92 -1.61
C ALA A 424 -9.68 18.47 -1.65
N LEU A 425 -9.20 17.93 -2.78
CA LEU A 425 -7.82 17.48 -2.90
C LEU A 425 -6.88 18.65 -2.65
N ASN A 426 -5.96 18.43 -1.73
CA ASN A 426 -4.93 19.39 -1.40
C ASN A 426 -3.52 18.81 -1.44
N TRP A 427 -3.36 17.49 -1.52
CA TRP A 427 -2.07 16.82 -1.61
C TRP A 427 -2.09 15.80 -2.75
N ILE A 428 -1.15 15.92 -3.68
CA ILE A 428 -1.01 15.02 -4.83
C ILE A 428 0.44 14.57 -4.90
N LYS A 429 0.66 13.27 -4.79
CA LYS A 429 1.98 12.66 -4.96
C LYS A 429 1.95 11.73 -6.16
N ILE A 430 2.88 11.92 -7.08
CA ILE A 430 3.09 11.07 -8.24
C ILE A 430 4.54 10.59 -8.18
N ASN A 431 4.73 9.28 -8.13
CA ASN A 431 6.05 8.68 -8.01
C ASN A 431 6.20 7.52 -8.97
N ASN A 432 7.30 7.46 -9.72
CA ASN A 432 7.60 6.34 -10.61
C ASN A 432 6.46 6.05 -11.60
N VAL A 433 6.16 7.01 -12.48
CA VAL A 433 5.17 6.84 -13.55
C VAL A 433 5.89 6.68 -14.88
N ALA A 434 5.62 5.55 -15.56
CA ALA A 434 6.33 5.20 -16.79
C ALA A 434 5.84 6.00 -18.01
N MET A 435 4.55 6.32 -18.07
CA MET A 435 3.97 7.09 -19.18
C MET A 435 2.79 7.94 -18.68
N ILE A 436 2.71 9.18 -19.17
CA ILE A 436 1.56 10.06 -18.97
C ILE A 436 0.93 10.34 -20.34
N SER A 437 -0.31 9.90 -20.54
CA SER A 437 -0.97 9.94 -21.86
C SER A 437 -1.29 11.37 -22.31
N ASN A 438 -1.48 12.29 -21.35
CA ASN A 438 -1.75 13.69 -21.63
C ASN A 438 -0.46 14.45 -21.96
N LYS A 439 -0.52 15.30 -22.99
CA LYS A 439 0.59 16.19 -23.35
C LYS A 439 0.96 17.19 -22.24
N PHE A 440 -0.04 17.59 -21.45
CA PHE A 440 0.09 18.59 -20.39
C PHE A 440 -0.52 18.10 -19.09
N ILE A 441 0.18 18.37 -17.99
CA ILE A 441 -0.30 18.20 -16.61
C ILE A 441 -0.65 19.59 -16.09
N VAL A 442 -1.94 19.84 -15.88
CA VAL A 442 -2.42 21.13 -15.37
C VAL A 442 -2.55 21.07 -13.85
N ILE A 443 -1.92 22.02 -13.15
CA ILE A 443 -1.88 22.10 -11.68
C ILE A 443 -2.23 23.53 -11.23
N PRO A 444 -3.11 23.71 -10.22
CA PRO A 444 -3.31 25.02 -9.59
C PRO A 444 -2.03 25.57 -8.96
N LYS A 445 -1.76 26.86 -9.18
CA LYS A 445 -0.62 27.56 -8.60
C LYS A 445 -0.51 27.40 -7.08
N THR A 446 -1.63 27.43 -6.36
CA THR A 446 -1.65 27.31 -4.90
C THR A 446 -1.19 25.94 -4.38
N LEU A 447 -1.49 24.85 -5.09
CA LEU A 447 -0.99 23.51 -4.73
C LEU A 447 0.49 23.37 -5.05
N TYR A 448 0.89 23.89 -6.21
CA TYR A 448 2.24 23.79 -6.70
C TYR A 448 3.23 24.59 -5.82
N GLU A 449 2.96 25.88 -5.58
CA GLU A 449 3.86 26.75 -4.79
C GLU A 449 3.91 26.37 -3.30
N SER A 450 2.82 25.78 -2.77
CA SER A 450 2.77 25.31 -1.38
C SER A 450 3.39 23.93 -1.17
N LYS A 451 4.12 23.40 -2.17
CA LYS A 451 4.76 22.08 -2.13
C LYS A 451 3.80 20.92 -1.91
N ARG A 452 2.54 21.07 -2.34
CA ARG A 452 1.51 20.06 -2.15
C ARG A 452 1.26 19.17 -3.36
N THR A 453 1.93 19.47 -4.48
CA THR A 453 2.03 18.56 -5.61
C THR A 453 3.48 18.17 -5.79
N VAL A 454 3.76 16.86 -5.73
CA VAL A 454 5.10 16.29 -5.86
C VAL A 454 5.08 15.28 -6.99
N ILE A 455 5.98 15.43 -7.96
CA ILE A 455 6.12 14.53 -9.11
C ILE A 455 7.58 14.08 -9.18
N PHE A 456 7.84 12.81 -8.89
CA PHE A 456 9.18 12.26 -8.77
C PHE A 456 9.35 11.02 -9.65
N SER A 457 10.56 10.78 -10.15
CA SER A 457 10.96 9.60 -10.93
C SER A 457 10.05 9.26 -12.11
N THR A 458 9.59 10.24 -12.89
CA THR A 458 8.85 9.94 -14.13
C THR A 458 9.81 9.71 -15.29
N THR A 459 9.68 8.60 -16.02
CA THR A 459 10.58 8.27 -17.15
C THR A 459 10.36 9.16 -18.38
N VAL A 460 9.21 9.83 -18.48
CA VAL A 460 8.88 10.73 -19.59
C VAL A 460 8.80 12.16 -19.07
N HIS A 461 9.53 13.07 -19.73
CA HIS A 461 9.42 14.49 -19.47
C HIS A 461 7.99 14.98 -19.74
N SER A 462 7.33 15.47 -18.71
CA SER A 462 5.95 15.95 -18.78
C SER A 462 5.92 17.47 -18.83
N ASN A 463 5.08 18.05 -19.69
CA ASN A 463 4.88 19.51 -19.69
C ASN A 463 3.92 19.87 -18.57
N ILE A 464 4.41 20.58 -17.56
CA ILE A 464 3.63 20.98 -16.39
C ILE A 464 3.14 22.41 -16.61
N VAL A 465 1.83 22.62 -16.55
CA VAL A 465 1.20 23.94 -16.70
C VAL A 465 0.63 24.38 -15.37
N VAL A 466 1.20 25.45 -14.82
CA VAL A 466 0.82 26.03 -13.53
C VAL A 466 -0.10 27.24 -13.77
N ILE A 467 -1.29 27.22 -13.15
CA ILE A 467 -2.39 28.17 -13.43
C ILE A 467 -2.82 28.97 -12.20
#